data_AF-A0A8T5QAU2-F1
#
_entry.id   AF-A0A8T5QAU2-F1
#
_cell.length_a   1.000
_cell.length_b   1.000
_cell.length_c   1.000
_cell.angle_alpha   90.00
_cell.angle_beta   90.00
_cell.angle_gamma   90.00
#
_symmetry.space_group_name_H-M   'P 1'
#
loop_
_entity.id
_entity.type
_entity.pdbx_description
1 polymer ?
#
loop_
_entity_poly.entity_id
_entity_poly.type
_entity_poly.pdbx_seq_one_letter_code
_entity_poly.pdbx_strand_id
1 'polypeptide(L)'
;MKKIIFLFLFAILLIWPFSFAEDGGMDLVTINVVSEEEPVELPENVVEEAGITPDNPLWGLERAIEAINVALTPGKSAKAKKGLAHARERLMETQAMIAARKLGAAEEAQEAHDDLIDDVSGQIAGLGNGDIAEELADEIELEEALNEHKTLVREVNNIRLKTKGLTAGQQAQLNGLVSSMEGSTVRAQFSVRARKDKTKTKIKATQGLSDEELEALEAQVKAAVKTGTKFKIVGRKAQSNAKGKFKTTEISEEEQNITPAAKGKANKDKNSGKGKNK
;
A
#
# COMPACT_ATOMS: atom_id res chain seq x y z
N MET A 1 -15.62 30.97 -26.95
CA MET A 1 -16.15 30.35 -28.19
C MET A 1 -15.03 30.23 -29.20
N LYS A 2 -14.58 29.02 -29.53
CA LYS A 2 -13.87 28.64 -30.77
C LYS A 2 -13.74 27.11 -30.78
N LYS A 3 -14.57 26.46 -31.59
CA LYS A 3 -14.50 25.02 -31.91
C LYS A 3 -13.51 24.87 -33.06
N ILE A 4 -12.48 24.03 -32.92
CA ILE A 4 -11.63 23.62 -34.04
C ILE A 4 -11.90 22.14 -34.29
N ILE A 5 -12.47 21.92 -35.46
CA ILE A 5 -12.70 20.64 -36.13
C ILE A 5 -11.34 20.16 -36.63
N PHE A 6 -10.92 18.95 -36.28
CA PHE A 6 -9.88 18.25 -37.03
C PHE A 6 -10.32 16.82 -37.29
N LEU A 7 -10.81 16.65 -38.52
CA LEU A 7 -11.23 15.40 -39.13
C LEU A 7 -10.11 15.07 -40.12
N PHE A 8 -9.27 14.09 -39.79
CA PHE A 8 -8.29 13.55 -40.74
C PHE A 8 -8.38 12.03 -40.80
N LEU A 9 -9.22 11.62 -41.74
CA LEU A 9 -9.16 10.45 -42.60
C LEU A 9 -7.70 10.03 -42.87
N PHE A 10 -7.30 8.82 -42.50
CA PHE A 10 -6.27 8.09 -43.25
C PHE A 10 -6.51 6.58 -43.14
N ALA A 11 -7.24 6.08 -44.13
CA ALA A 11 -7.41 4.67 -44.44
C ALA A 11 -6.36 4.26 -45.48
N ILE A 12 -5.37 3.48 -45.06
CA ILE A 12 -4.47 2.65 -45.90
C ILE A 12 -4.09 1.49 -44.96
N LEU A 13 -4.63 0.26 -45.00
CA LEU A 13 -4.88 -0.69 -46.10
C LEU A 13 -3.63 -0.99 -46.92
N LEU A 14 -2.62 -1.55 -46.26
CA LEU A 14 -1.58 -2.36 -46.89
C LEU A 14 -1.66 -3.78 -46.32
N ILE A 15 -2.49 -4.57 -46.99
CA ILE A 15 -2.53 -6.03 -46.90
C ILE A 15 -1.28 -6.53 -47.64
N TRP A 16 -0.31 -7.07 -46.91
CA TRP A 16 0.80 -7.83 -47.51
C TRP A 16 0.50 -9.33 -47.36
N PRO A 17 0.32 -10.07 -48.46
CA PRO A 17 0.21 -11.52 -48.42
C PRO A 17 1.60 -12.13 -48.25
N PHE A 18 1.98 -12.45 -47.01
CA PHE A 18 3.18 -13.24 -46.75
C PHE A 18 2.84 -14.71 -46.93
N SER A 19 2.99 -15.23 -48.14
CA SER A 19 2.93 -16.67 -48.43
C SER A 19 4.22 -17.31 -47.95
N PHE A 20 4.19 -17.92 -46.76
CA PHE A 20 5.26 -18.81 -46.30
C PHE A 20 4.89 -20.24 -46.68
N ALA A 21 5.71 -20.85 -47.54
CA ALA A 21 5.60 -22.24 -47.94
C ALA A 21 6.23 -23.13 -46.85
N GLU A 22 5.45 -24.09 -46.38
CA GLU A 22 5.82 -25.08 -45.36
C GLU A 22 5.86 -26.45 -46.06
N ASP A 23 7.07 -26.99 -46.28
CA ASP A 23 7.25 -28.40 -46.57
C ASP A 23 8.54 -28.88 -45.92
N GLY A 24 8.38 -29.71 -44.91
CA GLY A 24 9.45 -30.16 -44.02
C GLY A 24 8.88 -30.92 -42.85
N GLY A 25 8.39 -32.13 -43.14
CA GLY A 25 7.91 -33.08 -42.13
C GLY A 25 8.99 -33.34 -41.08
N MET A 26 8.81 -32.75 -39.91
CA MET A 26 9.52 -33.15 -38.70
C MET A 26 8.57 -34.02 -37.89
N ASP A 27 8.92 -35.30 -37.76
CA ASP A 27 8.28 -36.23 -36.86
C ASP A 27 8.30 -35.64 -35.44
N LEU A 28 7.14 -35.16 -34.99
CA LEU A 28 6.90 -34.66 -33.66
C LEU A 28 6.99 -35.83 -32.68
N VAL A 29 8.20 -36.11 -32.21
CA VAL A 29 8.43 -36.92 -31.02
C VAL A 29 7.74 -36.20 -29.87
N THR A 30 6.54 -36.66 -29.55
CA THR A 30 5.72 -36.11 -28.47
C THR A 30 6.30 -36.61 -27.16
N ILE A 31 7.31 -35.90 -26.64
CA ILE A 31 7.90 -36.15 -25.32
C ILE A 31 6.85 -35.71 -24.30
N ASN A 32 5.99 -36.64 -23.92
CA ASN A 32 4.98 -36.45 -22.88
C ASN A 32 5.66 -36.61 -21.50
N VAL A 33 6.61 -35.74 -21.18
CA VAL A 33 7.16 -35.62 -19.82
C VAL A 33 6.18 -34.75 -19.05
N VAL A 34 5.10 -35.38 -18.60
CA VAL A 34 4.23 -34.82 -17.56
C VAL A 34 5.02 -34.93 -16.26
N SER A 35 5.89 -33.95 -16.04
CA SER A 35 6.53 -33.75 -14.74
C SER A 35 5.46 -33.20 -13.81
N GLU A 36 4.99 -34.03 -12.89
CA GLU A 36 4.17 -33.61 -11.75
C GLU A 36 5.01 -32.68 -10.89
N GLU A 37 4.93 -31.38 -11.16
CA GLU A 37 5.67 -30.38 -10.39
C GLU A 37 4.90 -30.04 -9.12
N GLU A 38 5.51 -30.34 -7.98
CA GLU A 38 4.92 -30.06 -6.67
C GLU A 38 4.72 -28.55 -6.46
N PRO A 39 3.60 -28.15 -5.84
CA PRO A 39 3.30 -26.75 -5.54
C PRO A 39 4.37 -26.16 -4.60
N VAL A 40 4.73 -24.90 -4.83
CA VAL A 40 5.66 -24.18 -3.96
C VAL A 40 4.98 -23.94 -2.61
N GLU A 41 5.53 -24.50 -1.53
CA GLU A 41 5.05 -24.20 -0.18
C GLU A 41 5.28 -22.71 0.13
N LEU A 42 4.17 -21.99 0.30
CA LEU A 42 4.18 -20.62 0.80
C LEU A 42 4.34 -20.62 2.32
N PRO A 43 4.98 -19.58 2.88
CA PRO A 43 4.94 -19.40 4.31
C PRO A 43 3.49 -19.17 4.77
N GLU A 44 3.12 -19.77 5.91
CA GLU A 44 1.75 -19.82 6.42
C GLU A 44 1.09 -18.42 6.50
N ASN A 45 1.87 -17.40 6.87
CA ASN A 45 1.40 -16.02 6.96
C ASN A 45 0.90 -15.44 5.63
N VAL A 46 1.48 -15.84 4.48
CA VAL A 46 1.03 -15.35 3.17
C VAL A 46 -0.33 -15.93 2.81
N VAL A 47 -0.59 -17.18 3.20
CA VAL A 47 -1.87 -17.85 2.93
C VAL A 47 -2.97 -17.32 3.85
N GLU A 48 -2.64 -17.04 5.11
CA GLU A 48 -3.61 -16.48 6.07
C GLU A 48 -3.93 -15.00 5.80
N GLU A 49 -2.96 -14.21 5.35
CA GLU A 49 -3.16 -12.80 5.01
C GLU A 49 -3.76 -12.60 3.61
N ALA A 50 -3.68 -13.60 2.72
CA ALA A 50 -4.38 -13.56 1.44
C ALA A 50 -5.89 -13.69 1.67
N GLY A 51 -6.63 -12.67 1.28
CA GLY A 51 -8.10 -12.63 1.33
C GLY A 51 -8.74 -13.56 0.29
N ILE A 52 -9.90 -13.17 -0.25
CA ILE A 52 -10.47 -13.89 -1.38
C ILE A 52 -9.55 -13.62 -2.58
N THR A 53 -9.16 -14.65 -3.33
CA THR A 53 -8.28 -14.51 -4.49
C THR A 53 -9.09 -14.30 -5.78
N PRO A 54 -8.49 -13.74 -6.85
CA PRO A 54 -9.22 -13.44 -8.09
C PRO A 54 -9.87 -14.65 -8.80
N ASP A 55 -9.41 -15.86 -8.51
CA ASP A 55 -10.00 -17.09 -9.04
C ASP A 55 -11.33 -17.48 -8.34
N ASN A 56 -11.73 -16.76 -7.30
CA ASN A 56 -12.99 -16.95 -6.60
C ASN A 56 -14.05 -15.91 -7.06
N PRO A 57 -15.28 -16.34 -7.39
CA PRO A 57 -16.33 -15.44 -7.88
C PRO A 57 -16.76 -14.36 -6.86
N LEU A 58 -16.46 -14.54 -5.57
CA LEU A 58 -16.75 -13.56 -4.53
C LEU A 58 -15.71 -12.44 -4.44
N TRP A 59 -14.58 -12.53 -5.17
CA TRP A 59 -13.53 -11.52 -5.15
C TRP A 59 -14.03 -10.12 -5.54
N GLY A 60 -14.87 -10.05 -6.59
CA GLY A 60 -15.49 -8.79 -7.01
C GLY A 60 -16.41 -8.19 -5.94
N LEU A 61 -17.06 -9.02 -5.11
CA LEU A 61 -17.90 -8.56 -4.01
C LEU A 61 -17.04 -8.00 -2.86
N GLU A 62 -15.94 -8.66 -2.52
CA GLU A 62 -14.97 -8.17 -1.53
C GLU A 62 -14.45 -6.79 -1.94
N ARG A 63 -13.95 -6.65 -3.18
CA ARG A 63 -13.49 -5.35 -3.73
C ARG A 63 -14.56 -4.25 -3.64
N ALA A 64 -15.81 -4.58 -3.92
CA ALA A 64 -16.91 -3.61 -3.81
C ALA A 64 -17.12 -3.15 -2.36
N ILE A 65 -17.04 -4.07 -1.39
CA ILE A 65 -17.16 -3.77 0.04
C ILE A 65 -15.96 -2.92 0.51
N GLU A 66 -14.74 -3.24 0.08
CA GLU A 66 -13.54 -2.45 0.36
C GLU A 66 -13.67 -1.02 -0.16
N ALA A 67 -14.12 -0.85 -1.41
CA ALA A 67 -14.35 0.47 -1.99
C ALA A 67 -15.37 1.29 -1.19
N ILE A 68 -16.45 0.66 -0.71
CA ILE A 68 -17.42 1.30 0.20
C ILE A 68 -16.75 1.69 1.53
N ASN A 69 -15.94 0.81 2.10
CA ASN A 69 -15.22 1.08 3.35
C ASN A 69 -14.27 2.28 3.21
N VAL A 70 -13.51 2.37 2.12
CA VAL A 70 -12.66 3.53 1.82
C VAL A 70 -13.52 4.78 1.60
N ALA A 71 -14.63 4.68 0.88
CA ALA A 71 -15.52 5.81 0.64
C ALA A 71 -16.09 6.41 1.94
N LEU A 72 -16.48 5.55 2.89
CA LEU A 72 -17.05 5.92 4.19
C LEU A 72 -15.99 6.33 5.23
N THR A 73 -14.71 6.02 5.02
CA THR A 73 -13.64 6.40 5.94
C THR A 73 -13.48 7.94 5.99
N PRO A 74 -13.54 8.59 7.16
CA PRO A 74 -13.45 10.04 7.24
C PRO A 74 -12.00 10.53 7.09
N GLY A 75 -11.78 11.54 6.26
CA GLY A 75 -10.47 12.19 6.11
C GLY A 75 -9.55 11.53 5.08
N LYS A 76 -8.67 12.35 4.47
CA LYS A 76 -7.78 11.93 3.37
C LYS A 76 -6.66 11.00 3.84
N SER A 77 -6.04 11.30 4.98
CA SER A 77 -5.01 10.44 5.58
C SER A 77 -5.55 9.05 5.91
N ALA A 78 -6.68 8.97 6.62
CA ALA A 78 -7.29 7.70 6.97
C ALA A 78 -7.71 6.88 5.71
N LYS A 79 -8.22 7.54 4.67
CA LYS A 79 -8.49 6.90 3.37
C LYS A 79 -7.22 6.35 2.72
N ALA A 80 -6.13 7.11 2.73
CA ALA A 80 -4.84 6.67 2.20
C ALA A 80 -4.31 5.43 2.96
N LYS A 81 -4.36 5.46 4.30
CA LYS A 81 -3.96 4.31 5.14
C LYS A 81 -4.81 3.08 4.88
N LYS A 82 -6.14 3.25 4.76
CA LYS A 82 -7.07 2.17 4.44
C LYS A 82 -6.83 1.60 3.04
N GLY A 83 -6.61 2.45 2.04
CA GLY A 83 -6.24 2.03 0.68
C GLY A 83 -4.94 1.25 0.65
N LEU A 84 -3.93 1.68 1.42
CA LEU A 84 -2.65 0.96 1.52
C LEU A 84 -2.80 -0.41 2.18
N ALA A 85 -3.69 -0.55 3.16
CA ALA A 85 -4.01 -1.85 3.76
C ALA A 85 -4.62 -2.82 2.72
N HIS A 86 -5.55 -2.34 1.87
CA HIS A 86 -6.09 -3.15 0.76
C HIS A 86 -5.03 -3.44 -0.31
N ALA A 87 -4.11 -2.51 -0.58
CA ALA A 87 -3.00 -2.78 -1.50
C ALA A 87 -2.09 -3.90 -0.97
N ARG A 88 -1.84 -3.95 0.34
CA ARG A 88 -1.11 -5.05 0.99
C ARG A 88 -1.82 -6.39 0.81
N GLU A 89 -3.13 -6.43 0.94
CA GLU A 89 -3.94 -7.63 0.70
C GLU A 89 -3.81 -8.13 -0.75
N ARG A 90 -3.96 -7.24 -1.74
CA ARG A 90 -3.75 -7.56 -3.16
C ARG A 90 -2.35 -8.07 -3.46
N LEU A 91 -1.34 -7.59 -2.72
CA LEU A 91 0.03 -8.10 -2.82
C LEU A 91 0.12 -9.55 -2.32
N MET A 92 -0.54 -9.91 -1.21
CA MET A 92 -0.58 -11.28 -0.72
C MET A 92 -1.34 -12.21 -1.67
N GLU A 93 -2.44 -11.75 -2.26
CA GLU A 93 -3.13 -12.49 -3.33
C GLU A 93 -2.23 -12.71 -4.55
N THR A 94 -1.48 -11.69 -4.96
CA THR A 94 -0.52 -11.80 -6.06
C THR A 94 0.54 -12.87 -5.74
N GLN A 95 1.10 -12.86 -4.53
CA GLN A 95 2.04 -13.88 -4.07
C GLN A 95 1.43 -15.29 -4.09
N ALA A 96 0.20 -15.43 -3.60
CA ALA A 96 -0.53 -16.70 -3.59
C ALA A 96 -0.75 -17.24 -5.01
N MET A 97 -1.17 -16.39 -5.94
CA MET A 97 -1.40 -16.76 -7.34
C MET A 97 -0.10 -17.10 -8.09
N ILE A 98 1.01 -16.41 -7.80
CA ILE A 98 2.33 -16.75 -8.37
C ILE A 98 2.76 -18.14 -7.93
N ALA A 99 2.67 -18.46 -6.64
CA ALA A 99 3.05 -19.78 -6.13
C ALA A 99 2.15 -20.90 -6.67
N ALA A 100 0.86 -20.61 -6.89
CA ALA A 100 -0.08 -21.50 -7.55
C ALA A 100 0.09 -21.55 -9.09
N ARG A 101 1.06 -20.80 -9.66
CA ARG A 101 1.34 -20.67 -11.10
C ARG A 101 0.15 -20.15 -11.93
N LYS A 102 -0.79 -19.46 -11.29
CA LYS A 102 -1.96 -18.83 -11.93
C LYS A 102 -1.62 -17.40 -12.34
N LEU A 103 -0.71 -17.24 -13.32
CA LEU A 103 -0.19 -15.90 -13.67
C LEU A 103 -1.25 -14.91 -14.14
N GLY A 104 -2.32 -15.37 -14.80
CA GLY A 104 -3.44 -14.48 -15.15
C GLY A 104 -4.16 -13.91 -13.94
N ALA A 105 -4.40 -14.72 -12.90
CA ALA A 105 -4.99 -14.24 -11.65
C ALA A 105 -3.99 -13.37 -10.85
N ALA A 106 -2.70 -13.67 -10.92
CA ALA A 106 -1.67 -12.82 -10.33
C ALA A 106 -1.60 -11.43 -11.00
N GLU A 107 -1.78 -11.37 -12.32
CA GLU A 107 -1.86 -10.12 -13.08
C GLU A 107 -3.10 -9.30 -12.67
N GLU A 108 -4.26 -9.95 -12.56
CA GLU A 108 -5.49 -9.28 -12.09
C GLU A 108 -5.37 -8.72 -10.66
N ALA A 109 -4.77 -9.47 -9.73
CA ALA A 109 -4.48 -8.98 -8.38
C ALA A 109 -3.47 -7.81 -8.39
N GLN A 110 -2.46 -7.89 -9.26
CA GLN A 110 -1.46 -6.84 -9.41
C GLN A 110 -2.05 -5.54 -10.00
N GLU A 111 -2.92 -5.62 -10.99
CA GLU A 111 -3.63 -4.45 -11.54
C GLU A 111 -4.47 -3.78 -10.45
N ALA A 112 -5.23 -4.58 -9.68
CA ALA A 112 -6.00 -4.06 -8.55
C ALA A 112 -5.12 -3.42 -7.46
N HIS A 113 -3.92 -3.96 -7.21
CA HIS A 113 -2.93 -3.33 -6.34
C HIS A 113 -2.50 -1.96 -6.88
N ASP A 114 -2.19 -1.86 -8.17
CA ASP A 114 -1.73 -0.60 -8.77
C ASP A 114 -2.80 0.49 -8.75
N ASP A 115 -4.06 0.13 -9.02
CA ASP A 115 -5.22 1.03 -8.88
C ASP A 115 -5.31 1.59 -7.46
N LEU A 116 -5.17 0.74 -6.43
CA LEU A 116 -5.20 1.15 -5.03
C LEU A 116 -4.04 2.09 -4.69
N ILE A 117 -2.83 1.83 -5.20
CA ILE A 117 -1.66 2.69 -4.96
C ILE A 117 -1.81 4.04 -5.67
N ASP A 118 -2.41 4.09 -6.85
CA ASP A 118 -2.72 5.34 -7.54
C ASP A 118 -3.80 6.14 -6.78
N ASP A 119 -4.83 5.48 -6.24
CA ASP A 119 -5.82 6.10 -5.36
C ASP A 119 -5.20 6.65 -4.07
N VAL A 120 -4.31 5.88 -3.43
CA VAL A 120 -3.53 6.31 -2.26
C VAL A 120 -2.71 7.56 -2.59
N SER A 121 -2.05 7.57 -3.75
CA SER A 121 -1.29 8.74 -4.24
C SER A 121 -2.19 9.96 -4.43
N GLY A 122 -3.40 9.76 -4.97
CA GLY A 122 -4.41 10.81 -5.10
C GLY A 122 -4.88 11.37 -3.75
N GLN A 123 -5.07 10.51 -2.74
CA GLN A 123 -5.41 10.97 -1.38
C GLN A 123 -4.27 11.75 -0.74
N ILE A 124 -3.02 11.30 -0.90
CA ILE A 124 -1.80 11.98 -0.42
C ILE A 124 -1.68 13.38 -1.03
N ALA A 125 -1.87 13.51 -2.34
CA ALA A 125 -1.82 14.81 -3.02
C ALA A 125 -2.86 15.80 -2.48
N GLY A 126 -4.01 15.28 -2.01
CA GLY A 126 -5.10 16.02 -1.39
C GLY A 126 -4.91 16.38 0.09
N LEU A 127 -3.83 15.94 0.74
CA LEU A 127 -3.48 16.40 2.10
C LEU A 127 -3.16 17.90 2.10
N GLY A 128 -3.43 18.60 3.21
CA GLY A 128 -3.09 20.03 3.33
C GLY A 128 -4.20 20.99 3.75
N ASN A 129 -5.32 20.50 4.29
CA ASN A 129 -6.48 21.31 4.70
C ASN A 129 -6.72 21.33 6.22
N GLY A 130 -5.78 20.82 7.02
CA GLY A 130 -5.94 20.59 8.46
C GLY A 130 -4.99 21.41 9.32
N ASP A 131 -4.81 20.96 10.56
CA ASP A 131 -3.74 21.46 11.42
C ASP A 131 -2.38 21.02 10.87
N ILE A 132 -1.42 21.95 10.82
CA ILE A 132 -0.12 21.71 10.18
C ILE A 132 0.69 20.62 10.93
N ALA A 133 0.52 20.49 12.25
CA ALA A 133 1.17 19.43 13.02
C ALA A 133 0.59 18.06 12.68
N GLU A 134 -0.73 18.00 12.60
CA GLU A 134 -1.47 16.79 12.23
C GLU A 134 -1.11 16.36 10.79
N GLU A 135 -1.02 17.31 9.86
CA GLU A 135 -0.56 17.07 8.49
C GLU A 135 0.82 16.42 8.45
N LEU A 136 1.80 16.97 9.18
CA LEU A 136 3.15 16.42 9.22
C LEU A 136 3.17 15.01 9.83
N ALA A 137 2.40 14.77 10.89
CA ALA A 137 2.28 13.46 11.52
C ALA A 137 1.69 12.42 10.57
N ASP A 138 0.61 12.76 9.87
CA ASP A 138 -0.03 11.92 8.87
C ASP A 138 0.91 11.58 7.70
N GLU A 139 1.67 12.57 7.21
CA GLU A 139 2.65 12.38 6.12
C GLU A 139 3.81 11.47 6.54
N ILE A 140 4.28 11.58 7.78
CA ILE A 140 5.33 10.69 8.32
C ILE A 140 4.79 9.26 8.47
N GLU A 141 3.59 9.08 9.01
CA GLU A 141 2.99 7.75 9.17
C GLU A 141 2.77 7.06 7.82
N LEU A 142 2.29 7.80 6.81
CA LEU A 142 2.14 7.29 5.44
C LEU A 142 3.48 6.97 4.79
N GLU A 143 4.52 7.77 5.02
CA GLU A 143 5.86 7.45 4.53
C GLU A 143 6.40 6.15 5.15
N GLU A 144 6.23 5.95 6.45
CA GLU A 144 6.62 4.70 7.12
C GLU A 144 5.86 3.49 6.57
N ALA A 145 4.54 3.60 6.44
CA ALA A 145 3.71 2.52 5.90
C ALA A 145 4.08 2.17 4.45
N LEU A 146 4.38 3.16 3.60
CA LEU A 146 4.85 2.91 2.22
C LEU A 146 6.26 2.29 2.17
N ASN A 147 7.12 2.55 3.16
CA ASN A 147 8.42 1.89 3.25
C ASN A 147 8.28 0.42 3.67
N GLU A 148 7.36 0.10 4.57
CA GLU A 148 7.00 -1.28 4.90
C GLU A 148 6.43 -1.99 3.67
N HIS A 149 5.44 -1.36 3.00
CA HIS A 149 4.82 -1.91 1.79
C HIS A 149 5.84 -2.22 0.68
N LYS A 150 6.81 -1.31 0.47
CA LYS A 150 7.92 -1.54 -0.47
C LYS A 150 8.75 -2.78 -0.13
N THR A 151 8.89 -3.10 1.16
CA THR A 151 9.59 -4.32 1.59
C THR A 151 8.78 -5.54 1.19
N LEU A 152 7.46 -5.52 1.37
CA LEU A 152 6.57 -6.61 0.94
C LEU A 152 6.59 -6.79 -0.59
N VAL A 153 6.65 -5.70 -1.38
CA VAL A 153 6.80 -5.80 -2.84
C VAL A 153 8.08 -6.54 -3.22
N ARG A 154 9.17 -6.33 -2.50
CA ARG A 154 10.43 -7.08 -2.70
C ARG A 154 10.32 -8.54 -2.29
N GLU A 155 9.41 -8.90 -1.38
CA GLU A 155 9.17 -10.30 -1.03
C GLU A 155 8.49 -11.07 -2.16
N VAL A 156 7.66 -10.40 -2.98
CA VAL A 156 7.12 -10.99 -4.21
C VAL A 156 8.25 -11.44 -5.14
N ASN A 157 9.32 -10.65 -5.22
CA ASN A 157 10.51 -10.98 -5.99
C ASN A 157 11.24 -12.22 -5.45
N ASN A 158 11.19 -12.48 -4.15
CA ASN A 158 11.77 -13.69 -3.55
C ASN A 158 10.97 -14.95 -3.94
N ILE A 159 9.64 -14.85 -4.03
CA ILE A 159 8.78 -15.95 -4.49
C ILE A 159 9.04 -16.26 -5.97
N ARG A 160 9.27 -15.23 -6.80
CA ARG A 160 9.73 -15.40 -8.19
C ARG A 160 10.97 -16.28 -8.28
N LEU A 161 11.96 -16.07 -7.42
CA LEU A 161 13.21 -16.85 -7.44
C LEU A 161 13.04 -18.30 -6.98
N LYS A 162 12.03 -18.57 -6.15
CA LYS A 162 11.72 -19.93 -5.66
C LYS A 162 10.86 -20.72 -6.65
N THR A 163 10.13 -20.04 -7.52
CA THR A 163 9.24 -20.68 -8.50
C THR A 163 10.07 -21.26 -9.66
N LYS A 164 10.27 -22.58 -9.64
CA LYS A 164 10.96 -23.32 -10.71
C LYS A 164 10.00 -23.66 -11.86
N GLY A 165 10.54 -24.05 -13.01
CA GLY A 165 9.74 -24.56 -14.14
C GLY A 165 9.00 -23.49 -14.96
N LEU A 166 9.21 -22.19 -14.68
CA LEU A 166 8.62 -21.13 -15.49
C LEU A 166 9.30 -21.03 -16.86
N THR A 167 8.49 -20.95 -17.92
CA THR A 167 8.98 -20.65 -19.28
C THR A 167 9.56 -19.23 -19.35
N ALA A 168 10.35 -18.93 -20.38
CA ALA A 168 10.91 -17.59 -20.59
C ALA A 168 9.81 -16.51 -20.67
N GLY A 169 8.68 -16.82 -21.31
CA GLY A 169 7.53 -15.91 -21.37
C GLY A 169 6.89 -15.66 -20.01
N GLN A 170 6.71 -16.71 -19.21
CA GLN A 170 6.18 -16.59 -17.85
C GLN A 170 7.12 -15.80 -16.92
N GLN A 171 8.43 -16.00 -17.05
CA GLN A 171 9.42 -15.20 -16.32
C GLN A 171 9.36 -13.72 -16.71
N ALA A 172 9.21 -13.43 -18.01
CA ALA A 172 9.05 -12.05 -18.48
C ALA A 172 7.77 -11.40 -17.94
N GLN A 173 6.64 -12.13 -17.96
CA GLN A 173 5.37 -11.66 -17.38
C GLN A 173 5.54 -11.34 -15.89
N LEU A 174 6.11 -12.27 -15.12
CA LEU A 174 6.34 -12.07 -13.68
C LEU A 174 7.29 -10.91 -13.38
N ASN A 175 8.30 -10.68 -14.21
CA ASN A 175 9.16 -9.50 -14.11
C ASN A 175 8.39 -8.20 -14.35
N GLY A 176 7.46 -8.21 -15.31
CA GLY A 176 6.54 -7.11 -15.57
C GLY A 176 5.69 -6.77 -14.35
N LEU A 177 5.04 -7.77 -13.75
CA LEU A 177 4.20 -7.60 -12.55
C LEU A 177 4.96 -6.94 -11.40
N VAL A 178 6.13 -7.51 -11.04
CA VAL A 178 6.96 -6.97 -9.94
C VAL A 178 7.42 -5.54 -10.24
N SER A 179 7.84 -5.29 -11.49
CA SER A 179 8.30 -3.96 -11.90
C SER A 179 7.17 -2.92 -11.83
N SER A 180 5.94 -3.30 -12.17
CA SER A 180 4.77 -2.43 -12.07
C SER A 180 4.50 -2.05 -10.62
N MET A 181 4.43 -3.03 -9.72
CA MET A 181 4.20 -2.81 -8.28
C MET A 181 5.30 -1.97 -7.62
N GLU A 182 6.57 -2.21 -7.98
CA GLU A 182 7.68 -1.38 -7.52
C GLU A 182 7.54 0.05 -8.03
N GLY A 183 7.19 0.21 -9.31
CA GLY A 183 6.96 1.50 -9.95
C GLY A 183 5.84 2.30 -9.29
N SER A 184 4.66 1.71 -9.09
CA SER A 184 3.52 2.35 -8.44
C SER A 184 3.85 2.74 -7.00
N THR A 185 4.44 1.83 -6.22
CA THR A 185 4.86 2.12 -4.84
C THR A 185 5.86 3.28 -4.76
N VAL A 186 6.84 3.32 -5.67
CA VAL A 186 7.81 4.42 -5.73
C VAL A 186 7.14 5.75 -6.08
N ARG A 187 6.15 5.79 -6.99
CA ARG A 187 5.38 7.01 -7.28
C ARG A 187 4.63 7.52 -6.06
N ALA A 188 4.00 6.63 -5.28
CA ALA A 188 3.35 6.99 -4.03
C ALA A 188 4.36 7.55 -2.99
N GLN A 189 5.54 6.92 -2.87
CA GLN A 189 6.63 7.42 -2.02
C GLN A 189 7.11 8.83 -2.41
N PHE A 190 7.23 9.11 -3.71
CA PHE A 190 7.56 10.46 -4.15
C PHE A 190 6.46 11.46 -3.81
N SER A 191 5.19 11.06 -3.95
CA SER A 191 4.04 11.92 -3.65
C SER A 191 4.01 12.30 -2.16
N VAL A 192 4.23 11.36 -1.24
CA VAL A 192 4.23 11.66 0.21
C VAL A 192 5.42 12.53 0.60
N ARG A 193 6.62 12.30 0.05
CA ARG A 193 7.80 13.13 0.31
C ARG A 193 7.64 14.55 -0.19
N ALA A 194 7.17 14.72 -1.43
CA ALA A 194 6.89 16.04 -1.98
C ALA A 194 5.86 16.80 -1.12
N ARG A 195 4.90 16.08 -0.51
CA ARG A 195 3.95 16.70 0.40
C ARG A 195 4.55 17.07 1.74
N LYS A 196 5.30 16.16 2.36
CA LYS A 196 6.06 16.39 3.59
C LYS A 196 6.98 17.61 3.48
N ASP A 197 7.72 17.74 2.39
CA ASP A 197 8.63 18.87 2.16
C ASP A 197 7.86 20.20 2.05
N LYS A 198 6.67 20.18 1.44
CA LYS A 198 5.79 21.35 1.40
C LYS A 198 5.29 21.72 2.80
N THR A 199 4.88 20.75 3.60
CA THR A 199 4.42 20.95 4.99
C THR A 199 5.55 21.49 5.87
N LYS A 200 6.76 20.91 5.76
CA LYS A 200 7.99 21.41 6.38
C LYS A 200 8.28 22.88 6.03
N THR A 201 8.14 23.23 4.75
CA THR A 201 8.30 24.62 4.29
C THR A 201 7.24 25.56 4.91
N LYS A 202 5.97 25.13 5.00
CA LYS A 202 4.91 25.90 5.68
C LYS A 202 5.24 26.09 7.17
N ILE A 203 5.70 25.06 7.87
CA ILE A 203 6.08 25.13 9.29
C ILE A 203 7.21 26.15 9.46
N LYS A 204 8.28 26.04 8.65
CA LYS A 204 9.41 26.97 8.67
C LYS A 204 8.95 28.42 8.51
N ALA A 205 8.09 28.68 7.53
CA ALA A 205 7.58 30.02 7.23
C ALA A 205 6.65 30.57 8.32
N THR A 206 5.79 29.73 8.91
CA THR A 206 4.79 30.16 9.91
C THR A 206 5.34 30.27 11.32
N GLN A 207 6.34 29.46 11.67
CA GLN A 207 6.90 29.38 13.02
C GLN A 207 8.30 29.99 13.15
N GLY A 208 8.94 30.34 12.02
CA GLY A 208 10.28 30.93 12.00
C GLY A 208 11.37 29.99 12.51
N LEU A 209 11.19 28.68 12.33
CA LEU A 209 12.15 27.67 12.75
C LEU A 209 13.40 27.68 11.86
N SER A 210 14.56 27.38 12.43
CA SER A 210 15.75 27.03 11.64
C SER A 210 15.60 25.64 11.00
N ASP A 211 16.49 25.29 10.08
CA ASP A 211 16.50 23.93 9.49
C ASP A 211 16.79 22.87 10.56
N GLU A 212 17.66 23.15 11.52
CA GLU A 212 17.97 22.25 12.64
C GLU A 212 16.79 22.06 13.59
N GLU A 213 16.06 23.14 13.91
CA GLU A 213 14.84 23.06 14.73
C GLU A 213 13.73 22.28 14.02
N LEU A 214 13.64 22.40 12.69
CA LEU A 214 12.66 21.68 11.87
C LEU A 214 12.97 20.18 11.78
N GLU A 215 14.23 19.80 11.62
CA GLU A 215 14.64 18.38 11.67
C GLU A 215 14.39 17.78 13.07
N ALA A 216 14.67 18.53 14.14
CA ALA A 216 14.37 18.09 15.50
C ALA A 216 12.86 17.91 15.73
N LEU A 217 12.04 18.80 15.16
CA LEU A 217 10.59 18.67 15.19
C LEU A 217 10.11 17.42 14.43
N GLU A 218 10.62 17.19 13.22
CA GLU A 218 10.29 15.98 12.45
C GLU A 218 10.65 14.70 13.21
N ALA A 219 11.82 14.66 13.85
CA ALA A 219 12.24 13.52 14.67
C ALA A 219 11.31 13.28 15.87
N GLN A 220 10.84 14.35 16.53
CA GLN A 220 9.87 14.25 17.63
C GLN A 220 8.51 13.75 17.15
N VAL A 221 8.00 14.29 16.04
CA VAL A 221 6.73 13.84 15.45
C VAL A 221 6.84 12.37 15.08
N LYS A 222 7.95 11.96 14.44
CA LYS A 222 8.21 10.56 14.10
C LYS A 222 8.27 9.65 15.31
N ALA A 223 8.89 10.09 16.40
CA ALA A 223 8.90 9.34 17.65
C ALA A 223 7.47 9.20 18.21
N ALA A 224 6.67 10.27 18.19
CA ALA A 224 5.29 10.25 18.66
C ALA A 224 4.37 9.35 17.80
N VAL A 225 4.54 9.34 16.47
CA VAL A 225 3.83 8.44 15.55
C VAL A 225 4.13 6.98 15.91
N LYS A 226 5.40 6.63 16.14
CA LYS A 226 5.79 5.27 16.53
C LYS A 226 5.23 4.83 17.87
N THR A 227 5.07 5.75 18.82
CA THR A 227 4.48 5.44 20.14
C THR A 227 2.96 5.50 20.14
N GLY A 228 2.33 5.96 19.06
CA GLY A 228 0.89 6.24 18.99
C GLY A 228 0.47 7.44 19.85
N THR A 229 1.42 8.27 20.28
CA THR A 229 1.15 9.47 21.08
C THR A 229 0.65 10.59 20.17
N LYS A 230 -0.44 11.26 20.56
CA LYS A 230 -0.92 12.44 19.83
C LYS A 230 0.08 13.58 19.98
N PHE A 231 0.60 14.06 18.86
CA PHE A 231 1.51 15.20 18.81
C PHE A 231 0.73 16.49 18.54
N LYS A 232 0.97 17.55 19.31
CA LYS A 232 0.45 18.90 19.05
C LYS A 232 1.62 19.86 18.97
N ILE A 233 1.71 20.66 17.90
CA ILE A 233 2.67 21.77 17.87
C ILE A 233 2.09 22.94 18.66
N VAL A 234 2.67 23.21 19.83
CA VAL A 234 2.36 24.44 20.58
C VAL A 234 3.08 25.59 19.87
N GLY A 235 2.34 26.34 19.04
CA GLY A 235 2.90 27.45 18.28
C GLY A 235 3.62 28.45 19.17
N ARG A 236 4.88 28.78 18.84
CA ARG A 236 5.56 29.94 19.42
C ARG A 236 4.81 31.19 18.94
N LYS A 237 3.90 31.73 19.74
CA LYS A 237 3.45 33.11 19.53
C LYS A 237 4.70 33.97 19.60
N ALA A 238 5.03 34.68 18.53
CA ALA A 238 6.11 35.64 18.49
C ALA A 238 5.83 36.78 19.49
N GLN A 239 6.08 36.54 20.77
CA GLN A 239 6.20 37.60 21.76
C GLN A 239 7.60 38.18 21.56
N SER A 240 7.68 39.21 20.72
CA SER A 240 8.87 40.03 20.56
C SER A 240 9.14 40.79 21.87
N ASN A 241 9.72 40.12 22.86
CA ASN A 241 10.37 40.81 23.95
C ASN A 241 11.68 41.36 23.39
N ALA A 242 11.82 42.69 23.41
CA ALA A 242 12.93 43.48 22.83
C ALA A 242 14.35 43.15 23.34
N LYS A 243 14.55 42.03 24.05
CA LYS A 243 15.82 41.62 24.68
C LYS A 243 16.46 40.37 24.09
N GLY A 244 16.01 39.88 22.93
CA GLY A 244 16.77 38.91 22.12
C GLY A 244 17.03 37.54 22.75
N LYS A 245 16.39 37.18 23.87
CA LYS A 245 16.46 35.83 24.45
C LYS A 245 15.23 35.04 24.05
N PHE A 246 15.38 34.19 23.03
CA PHE A 246 14.43 33.14 22.74
C PHE A 246 14.38 32.17 23.93
N LYS A 247 13.21 32.03 24.55
CA LYS A 247 12.97 31.02 25.57
C LYS A 247 12.35 29.83 24.86
N THR A 248 13.05 28.69 24.83
CA THR A 248 12.52 27.43 24.31
C THR A 248 11.31 27.06 25.16
N THR A 249 10.11 27.08 24.57
CA THR A 249 8.90 26.62 25.25
C THR A 249 8.97 25.11 25.36
N GLU A 250 8.81 24.58 26.58
CA GLU A 250 8.68 23.14 26.84
C GLU A 250 7.49 22.56 26.07
N ILE A 251 7.74 21.43 25.44
CA ILE A 251 6.71 20.54 24.90
C ILE A 251 6.05 19.93 26.13
N SER A 252 4.81 20.31 26.44
CA SER A 252 4.05 19.60 27.45
C SER A 252 3.55 18.31 26.81
N GLU A 253 4.13 17.18 27.19
CA GLU A 253 3.48 15.88 27.05
C GLU A 253 2.18 15.95 27.86
N GLU A 254 1.06 16.11 27.18
CA GLU A 254 -0.24 15.91 27.79
C GLU A 254 -0.37 14.39 27.99
N GLU A 255 0.18 13.88 29.10
CA GLU A 255 -0.02 12.51 29.58
C GLU A 255 -1.54 12.31 29.72
N GLN A 256 -2.17 11.85 28.64
CA GLN A 256 -3.50 11.31 28.76
C GLN A 256 -3.34 10.05 29.58
N ASN A 257 -3.81 10.11 30.82
CA ASN A 257 -4.01 8.95 31.68
C ASN A 257 -5.05 8.04 31.00
N ILE A 258 -4.61 7.29 29.98
CA ILE A 258 -5.38 6.26 29.32
C ILE A 258 -5.52 5.14 30.33
N THR A 259 -6.54 5.29 31.19
CA THR A 259 -7.03 4.23 32.05
C THR A 259 -7.21 3.01 31.17
N PRO A 260 -6.43 1.92 31.35
CA PRO A 260 -6.54 0.75 30.51
C PRO A 260 -7.98 0.25 30.61
N ALA A 261 -8.68 0.22 29.48
CA ALA A 261 -10.04 -0.30 29.41
C ALA A 261 -10.05 -1.67 30.10
N ALA A 262 -10.77 -1.74 31.21
CA ALA A 262 -10.90 -2.92 32.04
C ALA A 262 -11.37 -4.08 31.14
N LYS A 263 -10.45 -4.98 30.80
CA LYS A 263 -10.78 -6.31 30.28
C LYS A 263 -11.63 -6.98 31.35
N GLY A 264 -12.94 -6.96 31.15
CA GLY A 264 -13.91 -7.70 31.92
C GLY A 264 -13.60 -9.20 31.84
N LYS A 265 -12.78 -9.68 32.76
CA LYS A 265 -12.77 -11.08 33.19
C LYS A 265 -13.90 -11.23 34.20
N ALA A 266 -14.92 -12.03 33.88
CA ALA A 266 -15.57 -12.99 34.78
C ALA A 266 -16.97 -13.34 34.26
N ASN A 267 -17.09 -14.46 33.57
CA ASN A 267 -18.28 -15.30 33.68
C ASN A 267 -17.78 -16.74 33.75
N LYS A 268 -17.25 -17.13 34.91
CA LYS A 268 -17.97 -17.82 35.98
C LYS A 268 -18.38 -19.22 35.54
N ASP A 269 -17.43 -20.14 35.77
CA ASP A 269 -17.67 -21.55 35.97
C ASP A 269 -19.01 -21.80 36.66
N LYS A 270 -19.95 -22.40 35.93
CA LYS A 270 -21.04 -23.17 36.53
C LYS A 270 -20.67 -24.64 36.45
N ASN A 271 -19.80 -25.01 37.38
CA ASN A 271 -19.79 -26.34 37.96
C ASN A 271 -21.17 -26.58 38.62
N SER A 272 -22.03 -27.38 37.98
CA SER A 272 -23.11 -28.06 38.67
C SER A 272 -23.06 -29.55 38.37
N GLY A 273 -22.27 -30.26 39.18
CA GLY A 273 -22.55 -31.66 39.44
C GLY A 273 -23.99 -31.80 39.97
N LYS A 274 -24.78 -32.66 39.35
CA LYS A 274 -25.93 -33.30 40.00
C LYS A 274 -26.14 -34.67 39.38
N GLY A 275 -25.72 -35.68 40.13
CA GLY A 275 -25.87 -37.09 39.76
C GLY A 275 -27.31 -37.58 39.67
N LYS A 276 -27.43 -38.80 39.15
CA LYS A 276 -28.51 -39.79 39.33
C LYS A 276 -27.89 -41.13 38.91
N ASN A 277 -27.55 -42.03 39.83
CA ASN A 277 -28.41 -43.10 40.36
C ASN A 277 -29.35 -43.72 39.30
N LYS A 278 -28.92 -44.81 38.66
CA LYS A 278 -29.37 -46.20 38.92
C LYS A 278 -28.65 -47.17 38.00
#